data_AF-A0A4V2BJV6-F1
#
_entry.id   AF-A0A4V2BJV6-F1
#
_cell.length_a   1.000
_cell.length_b   1.000
_cell.length_c   1.000
_cell.angle_alpha   90.00
_cell.angle_beta   90.00
_cell.angle_gamma   90.00
#
_symmetry.space_group_name_H-M   'P 1'
#
loop_
_entity.id
_entity.type
_entity.pdbx_description
1 polymer ?
#
loop_
_entity_poly.entity_id
_entity_poly.type
_entity_poly.pdbx_seq_one_letter_code
_entity_poly.pdbx_strand_id
1 'polypeptide(L)'
;RWRYLDGGGEVGFISSVTQAFCHDCSRLRLSTEGKLYTCLFATRGHDLRALLRAGRTDAELSGAVAQLWRGRTDRYSETRTVDTSGLARGARKVEMSYIGG
;
A
#
# COMPACT_ATOMS: atom_id res chain seq x y z
N ARG A 1 -16.73 -15.64 -6.23
CA ARG A 1 -17.86 -15.30 -5.32
C ARG A 1 -18.76 -16.50 -5.24
N TRP A 2 -19.43 -16.68 -4.11
CA TRP A 2 -20.35 -17.79 -3.87
C TRP A 2 -21.73 -17.23 -3.56
N ARG A 3 -22.79 -17.89 -4.02
CA ARG A 3 -24.18 -17.48 -3.77
C ARG A 3 -24.87 -18.51 -2.90
N TYR A 4 -25.74 -18.06 -2.00
CA TYR A 4 -26.62 -18.96 -1.28
C TYR A 4 -27.68 -19.55 -2.22
N LEU A 5 -28.07 -20.80 -1.97
CA LEU A 5 -29.03 -21.53 -2.81
C LEU A 5 -30.44 -20.92 -2.75
N ASP A 6 -30.77 -20.28 -1.63
CA ASP A 6 -32.04 -19.58 -1.41
C ASP A 6 -32.08 -18.15 -2.00
N GLY A 7 -30.98 -17.70 -2.62
CA GLY A 7 -30.86 -16.36 -3.19
C GLY A 7 -30.68 -15.25 -2.15
N GLY A 8 -30.50 -15.56 -0.87
CA GLY A 8 -30.40 -14.58 0.22
C GLY A 8 -29.15 -13.71 0.23
N GLY A 9 -28.17 -13.96 -0.66
CA GLY A 9 -26.98 -13.14 -0.80
C GLY A 9 -25.75 -13.86 -1.37
N GLU A 10 -24.60 -13.21 -1.24
CA GLU A 10 -23.30 -13.71 -1.71
C GLU A 10 -22.22 -13.67 -0.62
N VAL A 11 -21.23 -14.55 -0.73
CA VAL A 11 -20.00 -14.56 0.08
C VAL A 11 -18.77 -14.45 -0.85
N GLY A 12 -17.83 -13.59 -0.46
CA GLY A 12 -16.54 -13.40 -1.12
C GLY A 12 -15.39 -13.81 -0.23
N PHE A 13 -14.34 -14.37 -0.82
CA PHE A 13 -13.08 -14.68 -0.15
C PHE A 13 -11.97 -13.83 -0.76
N ILE A 14 -11.10 -13.28 0.10
CA ILE A 14 -9.93 -12.51 -0.32
C ILE A 14 -8.68 -13.33 -0.02
N SER A 15 -8.07 -13.89 -1.05
CA SER A 15 -6.90 -14.77 -0.96
C SER A 15 -5.59 -13.99 -0.79
N SER A 16 -5.48 -13.16 0.25
CA SER A 16 -4.35 -12.24 0.46
C SER A 16 -2.96 -12.90 0.54
N VAL A 17 -2.91 -14.22 0.79
CA VAL A 17 -1.71 -15.05 0.95
C VAL A 17 -1.50 -16.01 -0.21
N THR A 18 -2.48 -16.88 -0.46
CA THR A 18 -2.37 -17.96 -1.45
C THR A 18 -2.43 -17.44 -2.89
N GLN A 19 -3.04 -16.27 -3.12
CA GLN A 19 -3.11 -15.64 -4.43
C GLN A 19 -2.93 -14.12 -4.27
N ALA A 20 -1.68 -13.70 -4.15
CA ALA A 20 -1.33 -12.29 -4.01
C ALA A 20 -1.75 -11.48 -5.26
N PHE A 21 -2.08 -10.21 -5.03
CA PHE A 21 -2.63 -9.28 -6.02
C PHE A 21 -1.88 -7.94 -6.01
N CYS A 22 -0.56 -7.95 -5.79
CA CYS A 22 0.22 -6.71 -5.75
C CYS A 22 0.39 -6.08 -7.13
N HIS A 23 0.48 -6.88 -8.20
CA HIS A 23 0.55 -6.43 -9.59
C HIS A 23 -0.62 -5.51 -9.97
N ASP A 24 -1.84 -5.81 -9.51
CA ASP A 24 -3.03 -4.98 -9.75
C ASP A 24 -3.26 -3.91 -8.67
N CYS A 25 -2.38 -3.80 -7.67
CA CYS A 25 -2.59 -2.84 -6.58
C CYS A 25 -2.36 -1.42 -7.07
N SER A 26 -3.39 -0.58 -7.00
CA SER A 26 -3.35 0.84 -7.36
C SER A 26 -3.46 1.79 -6.15
N ARG A 27 -3.27 1.28 -4.93
CA ARG A 27 -3.44 2.08 -3.70
C ARG A 27 -2.18 2.85 -3.31
N LEU A 28 -2.36 4.14 -3.01
CA LEU A 28 -1.43 5.00 -2.27
C LEU A 28 -2.11 5.38 -0.94
N ARG A 29 -1.34 5.45 0.15
CA ARG A 29 -1.85 5.75 1.49
C ARG A 29 -1.22 7.02 2.04
N LEU A 30 -1.97 7.75 2.87
CA LEU A 30 -1.51 8.93 3.59
C LEU A 30 -1.68 8.67 5.10
N SER A 31 -0.62 8.83 5.89
CA SER A 31 -0.71 8.74 7.35
C SER A 31 -1.22 10.04 7.98
N THR A 32 -1.55 9.98 9.26
CA THR A 32 -2.01 11.12 10.08
C THR A 32 -1.01 12.28 10.17
N GLU A 33 0.29 12.01 10.02
CA GLU A 33 1.37 13.01 10.03
C GLU A 33 1.63 13.60 8.64
N GLY A 34 0.88 13.14 7.63
CA GLY A 34 0.98 13.61 6.26
C GLY A 34 2.12 12.97 5.46
N LYS A 35 2.44 11.70 5.74
CA LYS A 35 3.41 10.92 4.96
C LYS A 35 2.71 9.98 3.98
N LEU A 36 3.20 9.93 2.74
CA LEU A 36 2.75 9.00 1.71
C LEU A 36 3.44 7.64 1.85
N TYR A 37 2.67 6.57 1.73
CA TYR A 37 3.14 5.19 1.74
C TYR A 37 2.58 4.44 0.52
N THR A 38 3.48 3.83 -0.24
CA THR A 38 3.19 3.10 -1.48
C THR A 38 2.80 1.63 -1.24
N CYS A 39 2.95 1.15 -0.01
CA CYS A 39 2.55 -0.19 0.40
C CYS A 39 1.98 -0.18 1.82
N LEU A 40 1.07 -1.12 2.09
CA LEU A 40 0.59 -1.39 3.44
C LEU A 40 1.68 -1.93 4.39
N PHE A 41 2.75 -2.49 3.82
CA PHE A 41 3.86 -3.08 4.57
C PHE A 41 5.17 -2.28 4.39
N ALA A 42 5.06 -1.02 3.97
CA ALA A 42 6.21 -0.15 3.77
C ALA A 42 6.97 0.09 5.08
N THR A 43 8.28 0.34 4.96
CA THR A 43 9.16 0.62 6.10
C THR A 43 9.53 2.10 6.21
N ARG A 44 9.20 2.89 5.18
CA ARG A 44 9.46 4.33 5.10
C ARG A 44 8.29 5.02 4.39
N GLY A 45 8.02 6.27 4.77
CA GLY A 45 7.04 7.14 4.14
C GLY A 45 7.69 8.41 3.60
N HIS A 46 7.01 9.08 2.68
CA HIS A 46 7.46 10.29 2.00
C HIS A 46 6.70 11.51 2.53
N ASP A 47 7.40 12.54 3.00
CA ASP A 47 6.80 13.68 3.71
C ASP A 47 6.10 14.68 2.76
N LEU A 48 4.83 14.42 2.45
CA LEU A 48 4.00 15.30 1.64
C LEU A 48 3.65 16.59 2.40
N ARG A 49 3.47 16.51 3.72
CA ARG A 49 3.18 17.66 4.57
C ARG A 49 4.27 18.72 4.49
N ALA A 50 5.53 18.32 4.44
CA ALA A 50 6.65 19.25 4.26
C ALA A 50 6.55 20.00 2.91
N LEU A 51 6.23 19.30 1.82
CA LEU A 51 6.05 19.94 0.50
C LEU A 51 4.89 20.94 0.50
N LEU A 52 3.76 20.58 1.10
CA LEU A 52 2.59 21.46 1.25
C LEU A 52 2.93 22.70 2.07
N ARG A 53 3.62 22.54 3.21
CA ARG A 53 4.01 23.64 4.10
C ARG A 53 5.08 24.55 3.51
N ALA A 54 5.87 24.05 2.57
CA ALA A 54 6.82 24.85 1.81
C ALA A 54 6.15 25.73 0.74
N GLY A 55 4.81 25.69 0.59
CA GLY A 55 4.08 26.51 -0.36
C GLY A 55 4.29 26.10 -1.82
N ARG A 56 4.61 24.81 -2.07
CA ARG A 56 4.73 24.28 -3.43
C ARG A 56 3.40 24.39 -4.18
N THR A 57 3.50 24.65 -5.47
CA THR A 57 2.37 24.71 -6.39
C THR A 57 1.75 23.33 -6.62
N ASP A 58 0.50 23.28 -7.04
CA ASP A 58 -0.19 22.02 -7.38
C ASP A 58 0.54 21.21 -8.45
N ALA A 59 1.19 21.89 -9.40
CA ALA A 59 1.99 21.25 -10.44
C ALA A 59 3.23 20.55 -9.85
N GLU A 60 3.94 21.21 -8.93
CA GLU A 60 5.09 20.62 -8.24
C GLU A 60 4.68 19.45 -7.34
N LEU A 61 3.56 19.58 -6.60
CA LEU A 61 3.02 18.51 -5.76
C LEU A 61 2.61 17.30 -6.61
N SER A 62 1.86 17.52 -7.68
CA SER A 62 1.44 16.48 -8.62
C SER A 62 2.66 15.80 -9.26
N GLY A 63 3.68 16.56 -9.62
CA GLY A 63 4.95 16.05 -10.14
C GLY A 63 5.66 15.14 -9.14
N ALA A 64 5.77 15.56 -7.88
CA ALA A 64 6.39 14.78 -6.81
C ALA A 64 5.64 13.46 -6.54
N VAL A 65 4.30 13.51 -6.46
CA VAL A 65 3.47 12.31 -6.29
C VAL A 65 3.59 11.36 -7.48
N ALA A 66 3.57 11.89 -8.71
CA ALA A 66 3.71 11.08 -9.91
C ALA A 66 5.10 10.44 -10.02
N GLN A 67 6.16 11.15 -9.63
CA GLN A 67 7.52 10.61 -9.57
C GLN A 67 7.61 9.48 -8.54
N LEU A 68 7.08 9.69 -7.34
CA LEU A 68 6.98 8.66 -6.31
C LEU A 68 6.26 7.42 -6.84
N TRP A 69 5.12 7.60 -7.49
CA TRP A 69 4.31 6.51 -8.01
C TRP A 69 5.01 5.73 -9.12
N ARG A 70 5.66 6.41 -10.07
CA ARG A 70 6.42 5.75 -11.15
C ARG A 70 7.61 4.93 -10.62
N GLY A 71 8.22 5.37 -9.52
CA GLY A 71 9.32 4.65 -8.86
C GLY A 71 8.88 3.52 -7.95
N ARG A 72 7.57 3.29 -7.77
CA ARG A 72 7.05 2.28 -6.87
C ARG A 72 7.41 0.87 -7.36
N THR A 73 8.05 0.09 -6.50
CA THR A 73 8.35 -1.33 -6.73
C THR A 73 7.75 -2.24 -5.65
N ASP A 74 6.89 -1.69 -4.79
CA ASP A 74 6.30 -2.42 -3.67
C ASP A 74 5.40 -3.56 -4.14
N ARG A 75 5.74 -4.77 -3.68
CA ARG A 75 5.01 -6.01 -3.96
C ARG A 75 5.14 -7.03 -2.83
N TYR A 76 5.02 -6.54 -1.59
CA TYR A 76 5.30 -7.32 -0.37
C TYR A 76 4.62 -8.70 -0.35
N SER A 77 3.31 -8.75 -0.66
CA SER A 77 2.58 -10.02 -0.61
C SER A 77 2.97 -10.99 -1.71
N GLU A 78 3.54 -10.53 -2.83
CA GLU A 78 4.08 -11.43 -3.86
C GLU A 78 5.48 -11.90 -3.44
N THR A 79 6.34 -11.00 -2.94
CA THR A 79 7.70 -11.35 -2.50
C THR A 79 7.69 -12.40 -1.39
N ARG A 80 6.81 -12.27 -0.40
CA ARG A 80 6.71 -13.25 0.70
C ARG A 80 6.22 -14.63 0.27
N THR A 81 5.45 -14.71 -0.83
CA THR A 81 4.93 -15.98 -1.34
C THR A 81 6.04 -16.77 -2.03
N VAL A 82 7.02 -16.07 -2.61
CA VAL A 82 8.18 -16.67 -3.30
C VAL A 82 9.30 -17.07 -2.31
N ASP A 83 9.47 -16.33 -1.22
CA ASP A 83 10.51 -16.60 -0.22
C ASP A 83 9.99 -16.36 1.21
N THR A 84 9.67 -17.46 1.90
CA THR A 84 9.29 -17.46 3.32
C THR A 84 10.48 -17.37 4.28
N SER A 85 11.71 -17.49 3.76
CA SER A 85 12.96 -17.61 4.53
C SER A 85 13.83 -16.35 4.54
N GLY A 86 13.75 -15.50 3.51
CA GLY A 86 14.66 -14.37 3.29
C GLY A 86 14.08 -12.96 3.47
N LEU A 87 12.83 -12.82 3.93
CA LEU A 87 12.36 -11.51 4.40
C LEU A 87 13.21 -11.08 5.59
N ALA A 88 14.01 -10.01 5.42
CA ALA A 88 14.83 -9.41 6.47
C ALA A 88 14.05 -9.35 7.78
N ARG A 89 14.33 -10.31 8.68
CA ARG A 89 13.79 -10.39 10.03
C ARG A 89 14.30 -9.16 10.79
N GLY A 90 13.57 -8.05 10.73
CA GLY A 90 13.93 -6.86 11.52
C GLY A 90 13.70 -5.50 10.89
N ALA A 91 13.31 -5.39 9.61
CA ALA A 91 12.87 -4.09 9.11
C ALA A 91 11.54 -3.72 9.79
N ARG A 92 11.56 -2.72 10.69
CA ARG A 92 10.35 -2.18 11.34
C ARG A 92 9.40 -1.69 10.25
N LYS A 93 8.33 -2.43 10.04
CA LYS A 93 7.25 -2.04 9.13
C LYS A 93 6.37 -1.04 9.85
N VAL A 94 5.73 -0.17 9.07
CA VAL A 94 4.69 0.69 9.61
C VAL A 94 3.47 -0.17 9.99
N GLU A 95 2.82 0.18 11.09
CA GLU A 95 1.57 -0.48 11.50
C GLU A 95 0.43 -0.11 10.56
N MET A 96 -0.43 -1.08 10.24
CA MET A 96 -1.53 -0.84 9.31
C MET A 96 -2.51 0.22 9.84
N SER A 97 -2.78 0.20 11.15
CA SER A 97 -3.66 1.17 11.83
C SER A 97 -3.17 2.61 11.65
N TYR A 98 -1.85 2.81 11.59
CA TYR A 98 -1.23 4.12 11.42
C TYR A 98 -1.38 4.69 9.99
N ILE A 99 -1.55 3.82 8.98
CA ILE A 99 -1.76 4.22 7.58
C ILE A 99 -3.17 3.90 7.06
N GLY A 100 -4.16 3.86 7.95
CA GLY A 100 -5.58 3.67 7.59
C GLY A 100 -5.89 2.29 6.99
N GLY A 101 -5.32 1.23 7.56
CA GLY A 101 -5.62 -0.17 7.25
C GLY A 101 -6.44 -0.85 8.32
#